data_AF-A0A7C7U5D2-F1
#
_entry.id   AF-A0A7C7U5D2-F1
#
_cell.length_a   1.000
_cell.length_b   1.000
_cell.length_c   1.000
_cell.angle_alpha   90.00
_cell.angle_beta   90.00
_cell.angle_gamma   90.00
#
_symmetry.space_group_name_H-M   'P 1'
#
loop_
_entity.id
_entity.type
_entity.pdbx_description
1 polymer ?
#
loop_
_entity_poly.entity_id
_entity_poly.type
_entity_poly.pdbx_seq_one_letter_code
_entity_poly.pdbx_strand_id
1 'polypeptide(L)'
;MSFFVYLLESSDNATYIGATVDLDRRLRQHNKEIKGGAHATSIKVGKGETWTRRCYVKNFPDWKAALQFEWAWKFYSRKLSKS
;
A
#
# COMPACT_ATOMS: atom_id res chain seq x y z
N MET A 1 17.75 -6.48 6.21
CA MET A 1 16.65 -5.52 5.95
C MET A 1 15.41 -6.33 5.58
N SER A 2 14.24 -6.04 6.15
CA SER A 2 13.00 -6.74 5.79
C SER A 2 12.26 -5.95 4.70
N PHE A 3 11.73 -6.66 3.71
CA PHE A 3 10.91 -6.07 2.64
C PHE A 3 9.46 -6.52 2.80
N PHE A 4 8.55 -5.62 2.52
CA PHE A 4 7.12 -5.86 2.65
C PHE A 4 6.37 -5.36 1.42
N VAL A 5 5.34 -6.11 1.03
CA VAL A 5 4.28 -5.65 0.12
C VAL A 5 2.98 -5.63 0.90
N TYR A 6 2.24 -4.52 0.86
CA TYR A 6 1.10 -4.27 1.72
C TYR A 6 -0.15 -3.87 0.94
N LEU A 7 -1.30 -4.12 1.56
CA LEU A 7 -2.61 -3.63 1.13
C LEU A 7 -3.13 -2.62 2.16
N LEU A 8 -3.45 -1.42 1.70
CA LEU A 8 -4.23 -0.44 2.45
C LEU A 8 -5.64 -0.38 1.90
N GLU A 9 -6.58 -0.06 2.79
CA GLU A 9 -7.95 0.30 2.45
C GLU A 9 -8.26 1.65 3.11
N SER A 10 -8.90 2.53 2.35
CA SER A 10 -9.42 3.79 2.86
C SER A 10 -10.82 3.63 3.45
N SER A 11 -11.25 4.58 4.28
CA SER A 11 -12.61 4.62 4.82
C SER A 11 -13.72 4.65 3.76
N ASP A 12 -13.43 5.09 2.53
CA ASP A 12 -14.33 5.01 1.36
C ASP A 12 -14.14 3.75 0.49
N ASN A 13 -13.56 2.67 1.05
CA ASN A 13 -13.33 1.36 0.42
C ASN A 13 -12.42 1.37 -0.83
N ALA A 14 -11.62 2.41 -1.03
CA ALA A 14 -10.58 2.35 -2.05
C ALA A 14 -9.35 1.62 -1.53
N THR A 15 -8.72 0.85 -2.42
CA THR A 15 -7.55 0.04 -2.07
C THR A 15 -6.26 0.63 -2.63
N TYR A 16 -5.16 0.45 -1.92
CA TYR A 16 -3.81 0.78 -2.39
C TYR A 16 -2.84 -0.37 -2.08
N ILE A 17 -2.08 -0.80 -3.09
CA ILE A 17 -1.01 -1.79 -2.94
C ILE A 17 0.34 -1.10 -3.12
N GLY A 18 1.27 -1.35 -2.21
CA GLY A 18 2.61 -0.77 -2.25
C GLY A 18 3.68 -1.65 -1.64
N ALA A 19 4.95 -1.30 -1.85
CA ALA A 19 6.10 -1.94 -1.21
C ALA A 19 6.87 -0.98 -0.29
N THR A 20 7.45 -1.49 0.80
CA THR A 20 8.24 -0.71 1.77
C THR A 20 9.23 -1.59 2.54
N VAL A 21 10.21 -0.94 3.19
CA VAL A 21 11.09 -1.55 4.22
C VAL A 21 10.58 -1.31 5.65
N ASP A 22 9.62 -0.41 5.79
CA ASP A 22 9.03 -0.01 7.07
C ASP A 22 7.53 0.26 6.86
N LEU A 23 6.70 -0.61 7.41
CA LEU A 23 5.25 -0.57 7.21
C LEU A 23 4.60 0.58 7.99
N ASP A 24 5.05 0.85 9.21
CA ASP A 24 4.39 1.82 10.09
C ASP A 24 4.74 3.23 9.65
N ARG A 25 6.01 3.48 9.32
CA ARG A 25 6.41 4.75 8.68
C ARG A 25 5.63 4.97 7.39
N ARG A 26 5.48 3.95 6.55
CA ARG A 26 4.78 4.10 5.27
C ARG A 26 3.28 4.36 5.44
N LEU A 27 2.62 3.75 6.42
CA LEU A 27 1.22 4.05 6.74
C LEU A 27 1.05 5.50 7.15
N ARG A 28 1.90 6.01 8.05
CA ARG A 28 1.90 7.42 8.49
C ARG A 28 2.14 8.40 7.34
N GLN A 29 2.97 8.03 6.36
CA GLN A 29 3.14 8.79 5.12
C GLN A 29 1.85 8.85 4.29
N HIS A 30 1.16 7.73 4.13
CA HIS A 30 -0.12 7.69 3.40
C HIS A 30 -1.22 8.50 4.12
N ASN A 31 -1.21 8.53 5.45
CA ASN A 31 -2.11 9.32 6.30
C ASN A 31 -1.69 10.79 6.49
N LYS A 32 -0.65 11.27 5.78
CA LYS A 32 -0.13 12.64 5.86
C LYS A 32 0.32 13.09 7.26
N GLU A 33 0.52 12.16 8.20
CA GLU A 33 1.15 12.46 9.49
C GLU A 33 2.62 12.86 9.31
N ILE A 34 3.27 12.31 8.28
CA ILE A 34 4.64 12.64 7.89
C ILE A 34 4.75 12.75 6.36
N LYS A 35 5.79 13.46 5.88
CA LYS A 35 6.01 13.70 4.45
C LYS A 35 6.42 12.43 3.68
N GLY A 36 6.11 12.41 2.38
CA GLY A 36 6.53 11.35 1.45
C GLY A 36 5.46 10.31 1.10
N GLY A 37 4.18 10.59 1.38
CA GLY A 37 3.07 9.77 0.92
C GLY A 37 2.84 9.85 -0.59
N ALA A 38 2.22 8.82 -1.16
CA ALA A 38 1.83 8.85 -2.57
C ALA A 38 0.78 9.94 -2.83
N HIS A 39 0.82 10.54 -4.02
CA HIS A 39 -0.10 11.63 -4.39
C HIS A 39 -1.58 11.19 -4.29
N ALA A 40 -1.91 10.03 -4.87
CA ALA A 40 -3.28 9.50 -4.86
C ALA A 40 -3.82 9.26 -3.44
N THR A 41 -2.99 8.77 -2.52
CA THR A 41 -3.42 8.54 -1.13
C THR A 41 -3.55 9.85 -0.36
N SER A 42 -2.68 10.82 -0.65
CA SER A 42 -2.68 12.15 -0.04
C SER A 42 -3.89 13.00 -0.45
N ILE A 43 -4.43 12.79 -1.66
CA ILE A 43 -5.68 13.40 -2.10
C ILE A 43 -6.84 12.87 -1.27
N LYS A 44 -6.93 11.56 -1.04
CA LYS A 44 -8.00 10.95 -0.24
C LYS A 44 -8.00 11.46 1.19
N VAL A 45 -6.83 11.54 1.82
CA VAL A 45 -6.72 12.15 3.16
C VAL A 45 -7.13 13.62 3.16
N GLY A 46 -6.81 14.37 2.09
CA GLY A 46 -7.30 15.75 1.92
C GLY A 46 -8.82 15.87 1.79
N LYS A 47 -9.52 14.78 1.44
CA LYS A 47 -10.98 14.70 1.39
C LYS A 47 -11.61 14.24 2.71
N GLY A 48 -10.80 13.99 3.75
CA GLY A 48 -11.25 13.50 5.05
C GLY A 48 -11.14 11.98 5.23
N GLU A 49 -10.64 11.25 4.23
CA GLU A 49 -10.49 9.79 4.32
C GLU A 49 -9.26 9.39 5.14
N THR A 50 -9.28 8.20 5.74
CA THR A 50 -8.13 7.63 6.44
C THR A 50 -7.76 6.28 5.85
N TRP A 51 -6.46 5.95 5.85
CA TRP A 51 -5.96 4.66 5.39
C TRP A 51 -5.68 3.74 6.57
N THR A 52 -6.12 2.48 6.44
CA THR A 52 -5.81 1.39 7.36
C THR A 52 -5.09 0.28 6.61
N ARG A 53 -4.06 -0.31 7.22
CA ARG A 53 -3.36 -1.48 6.66
C ARG A 53 -4.19 -2.74 6.93
N ARG A 54 -4.60 -3.43 5.87
CA ARG A 54 -5.38 -4.68 5.98
C ARG A 54 -4.51 -5.92 6.09
N CYS A 55 -3.47 -6.00 5.28
CA CYS A 55 -2.51 -7.10 5.34
C CYS A 55 -1.17 -6.70 4.72
N TYR A 56 -0.17 -7.56 4.92
CA TYR A 56 1.12 -7.47 4.25
C TYR A 56 1.73 -8.85 4.06
N VAL A 57 2.60 -8.96 3.06
CA VAL A 57 3.46 -10.11 2.80
C VAL A 57 4.88 -9.72 3.19
N LYS A 58 5.63 -10.65 3.80
CA LYS A 58 7.00 -10.46 4.27
C LYS A 58 7.90 -11.59 3.77
N ASN A 59 9.19 -11.52 4.11
CA ASN A 59 10.22 -12.51 3.80
C ASN A 59 10.57 -12.59 2.31
N PHE A 60 10.55 -11.47 1.59
CA PHE A 60 11.11 -11.42 0.24
C PHE A 60 12.65 -11.55 0.29
N PRO A 61 13.26 -12.29 -0.66
CA PRO A 61 14.71 -12.48 -0.69
C PRO A 61 15.46 -11.18 -0.97
N ASP A 62 14.87 -10.28 -1.77
CA ASP A 62 15.41 -8.96 -2.07
C ASP A 62 14.31 -7.95 -2.41
N TRP A 63 14.70 -6.69 -2.63
CA TRP A 63 13.78 -5.62 -3.01
C TRP A 63 13.15 -5.83 -4.40
N LYS A 64 13.88 -6.45 -5.35
CA LYS A 64 13.36 -6.71 -6.69
C LYS A 64 12.21 -7.71 -6.64
N ALA A 65 12.34 -8.77 -5.84
CA ALA A 65 11.30 -9.76 -5.61
C ALA A 65 10.06 -9.13 -4.98
N ALA A 66 10.22 -8.22 -4.02
CA ALA A 66 9.11 -7.45 -3.45
C ALA A 66 8.40 -6.59 -4.51
N LEU A 67 9.15 -5.89 -5.37
CA LEU A 67 8.57 -5.07 -6.45
C LEU A 67 7.88 -5.92 -7.53
N GLN A 68 8.44 -7.08 -7.89
CA GLN A 68 7.80 -8.02 -8.82
C GLN A 68 6.47 -8.54 -8.26
N PHE A 69 6.44 -8.89 -6.96
CA PHE A 69 5.21 -9.31 -6.29
C PHE A 69 4.18 -8.17 -6.23
N GLU A 70 4.61 -6.94 -5.89
CA GLU A 70 3.74 -5.76 -5.87
C GLU A 70 3.10 -5.50 -7.24
N TRP A 71 3.89 -5.59 -8.31
CA TRP A 71 3.40 -5.48 -9.67
C TRP A 71 2.39 -6.60 -10.01
N ALA A 72 2.73 -7.85 -9.71
CA ALA A 72 1.88 -9.00 -9.99
C ALA A 72 0.54 -8.89 -9.25
N TRP A 73 0.57 -8.53 -7.96
CA TRP A 73 -0.64 -8.35 -7.17
C TRP A 73 -1.56 -7.28 -7.79
N LYS A 74 -1.01 -6.11 -8.15
CA LYS A 74 -1.76 -5.05 -8.86
C LYS A 74 -2.29 -5.51 -10.21
N PHE A 75 -1.56 -6.34 -10.94
CA PHE A 75 -1.95 -6.83 -12.26
C PHE A 75 -3.11 -7.81 -12.17
N TYR A 76 -3.00 -8.83 -11.31
CA TYR A 76 -4.03 -9.85 -11.16
C TYR A 76 -5.28 -9.34 -10.46
N SER A 77 -5.16 -8.48 -9.43
CA SER A 77 -6.34 -7.99 -8.69
C SER A 77 -7.28 -7.14 -9.56
N ARG A 78 -6.74 -6.40 -10.55
CA ARG A 78 -7.56 -5.63 -11.50
C ARG A 78 -8.36 -6.49 -12.48
N LYS A 79 -8.01 -7.76 -12.62
CA LYS A 79 -8.69 -8.72 -13.51
C LYS A 79 -9.78 -9.51 -12.80
N LEU A 80 -9.84 -9.45 -11.48
CA LEU A 80 -10.88 -10.11 -10.72
C LEU A 80 -12.22 -9.41 -10.99
N SER A 81 -13.27 -10.20 -11.22
CA SER A 81 -14.63 -9.67 -11.28
C SER A 81 -14.97 -9.02 -9.94
N LYS A 82 -15.60 -7.85 -9.99
CA LYS A 82 -16.21 -7.28 -8.79
C LYS A 82 -17.28 -8.26 -8.30
N SER A 83 -17.14 -8.70 -7.05
CA SER A 83 -18.14 -9.52 -6.36
C SER A 83 -19.36 -8.68 -6.02
#